data_AF-A0A385SV35-F1
#
_entry.id   AF-A0A385SV35-F1
#
_cell.length_a   1.000
_cell.length_b   1.000
_cell.length_c   1.000
_cell.angle_alpha   90.00
_cell.angle_beta   90.00
_cell.angle_gamma   90.00
#
_symmetry.space_group_name_H-M   'P 1'
#
loop_
_entity.id
_entity.type
_entity.pdbx_description
1 polymer ?
#
loop_
_entity_poly.entity_id
_entity_poly.type
_entity_poly.pdbx_seq_one_letter_code
_entity_poly.pdbx_strand_id
1 'polypeptide(L)'
;MLAGLMLGSNGTFIYWKYHKLALAAGVLLMVGVFMKIMHWQGADEMLFVSLPLIPAIYSAHFFSKRNKAILDILKWCMILFPFILAPMTLFHWVDLPVLVTKAPVYFYWFTFVFFIVTRLKDKTLFLD
;
A
#
# COMPACT_ATOMS: atom_id res chain seq x y z
N MET A 1 4.10 12.60 4.34
CA MET A 1 3.57 12.14 5.65
C MET A 1 2.12 12.54 5.87
N LEU A 2 1.76 13.83 5.75
CA LEU A 2 0.38 14.32 5.95
C LEU A 2 -0.68 13.66 5.02
N ALA A 3 -0.37 13.55 3.73
CA ALA A 3 -1.27 12.98 2.72
C ALA A 3 -1.68 11.52 3.03
N GLY A 4 -0.74 10.71 3.51
CA GLY A 4 -1.00 9.31 3.88
C GLY A 4 -1.85 9.20 5.14
N LEU A 5 -1.63 10.10 6.11
CA LEU A 5 -2.44 10.16 7.34
C LEU A 5 -3.89 10.54 7.03
N MET A 6 -4.12 11.54 6.16
CA MET A 6 -5.48 11.94 5.75
C MET A 6 -6.20 10.87 4.95
N LEU A 7 -5.48 10.16 4.06
CA LEU A 7 -6.06 9.08 3.26
C LEU A 7 -6.37 7.84 4.12
N GLY A 8 -5.58 7.64 5.18
CA GLY A 8 -5.68 6.54 6.15
C GLY A 8 -6.72 6.77 7.24
N SER A 9 -6.84 7.98 7.79
CA SER A 9 -7.86 8.33 8.80
C SER A 9 -9.28 8.18 8.26
N ASN A 10 -9.46 8.43 6.97
CA ASN A 10 -10.70 8.21 6.23
C ASN A 10 -10.91 6.74 5.78
N GLY A 11 -10.15 5.79 6.36
CA GLY A 11 -10.15 4.38 5.96
C GLY A 11 -10.86 3.48 6.96
N THR A 12 -11.86 2.72 6.50
CA THR A 12 -12.50 1.65 7.31
C THR A 12 -11.55 0.49 7.66
N PHE A 13 -10.36 0.47 7.07
CA PHE A 13 -9.36 -0.58 7.27
C PHE A 13 -8.82 -0.63 8.71
N ILE A 14 -8.72 0.52 9.39
CA ILE A 14 -8.21 0.62 10.77
C ILE A 14 -9.11 -0.17 11.74
N TYR A 15 -10.41 -0.22 11.46
CA TYR A 15 -11.41 -0.89 12.30
C TYR A 15 -11.61 -2.37 11.94
N TRP A 16 -10.90 -2.90 10.94
CA TRP A 16 -11.08 -4.27 10.50
C TRP A 16 -10.37 -5.28 11.42
N LYS A 17 -10.98 -6.46 11.63
CA LYS A 17 -10.50 -7.51 12.56
C LYS A 17 -9.01 -7.86 12.38
N TYR A 18 -8.52 -7.86 11.13
CA TYR A 18 -7.13 -8.25 10.81
C TYR A 18 -6.18 -7.06 10.66
N HIS A 19 -6.55 -5.86 11.12
CA HIS A 19 -5.66 -4.68 11.07
C HIS A 19 -4.33 -4.93 11.82
N LYS A 20 -4.38 -5.57 12.99
CA LYS A 20 -3.16 -5.94 13.74
C LYS A 20 -2.23 -6.88 12.97
N LEU A 21 -2.80 -7.81 12.20
CA LEU A 21 -2.03 -8.70 11.33
C LEU A 21 -1.37 -7.92 10.19
N ALA A 22 -2.06 -6.93 9.62
CA ALA A 22 -1.48 -6.05 8.62
C ALA A 22 -0.31 -5.22 9.18
N LEU A 23 -0.43 -4.72 10.41
CA LEU A 23 0.66 -4.02 11.10
C LEU A 23 1.87 -4.94 11.32
N ALA A 24 1.65 -6.17 11.78
CA ALA A 24 2.70 -7.15 11.95
C ALA A 24 3.40 -7.47 10.62
N ALA A 25 2.63 -7.64 9.53
CA ALA A 25 3.16 -7.82 8.18
C ALA A 25 3.99 -6.60 7.72
N GLY A 26 3.54 -5.38 8.05
CA GLY A 26 4.28 -4.13 7.81
C GLY A 26 5.62 -4.08 8.54
N VAL A 27 5.65 -4.47 9.82
CA VAL A 27 6.89 -4.58 10.59
C VAL A 27 7.81 -5.63 9.98
N LEU A 28 7.29 -6.80 9.63
CA LEU A 28 8.05 -7.86 8.97
C LEU A 28 8.69 -7.37 7.66
N LEU A 29 7.94 -6.63 6.84
CA LEU A 29 8.47 -6.03 5.62
C LEU A 29 9.59 -5.02 5.91
N MET A 30 9.39 -4.11 6.86
CA MET A 30 10.42 -3.12 7.23
C MET A 30 11.71 -3.78 7.70
N VAL A 31 11.60 -4.83 8.52
CA VAL A 31 12.77 -5.59 8.97
C VAL A 31 13.44 -6.31 7.79
N GLY A 32 12.68 -6.96 6.90
CA GLY A 32 13.24 -7.60 5.71
C GLY A 32 13.97 -6.63 4.79
N VAL A 33 13.40 -5.44 4.56
CA VAL A 33 14.04 -4.37 3.77
C VAL A 33 15.34 -3.92 4.45
N PHE A 34 15.31 -3.72 5.76
CA PHE A 34 16.51 -3.35 6.52
C PHE A 34 17.60 -4.42 6.42
N MET A 35 17.24 -5.70 6.56
CA MET A 35 18.17 -6.82 6.39
C MET A 35 18.77 -6.86 4.99
N LYS A 36 17.98 -6.57 3.95
CA LYS A 36 18.46 -6.51 2.56
C LYS A 36 19.47 -5.39 2.36
N ILE A 37 19.24 -4.21 2.94
CA ILE A 37 20.18 -3.08 2.92
C ILE A 37 21.47 -3.42 3.65
N MET A 38 21.37 -4.10 4.80
CA MET A 38 22.52 -4.50 5.61
C MET A 38 23.24 -5.76 5.08
N HIS A 39 22.75 -6.37 3.99
CA HIS A 39 23.24 -7.63 3.45
C HIS A 39 23.26 -8.78 4.46
N TRP A 40 22.31 -8.81 5.40
CA TRP A 40 22.19 -9.90 6.37
C TRP A 40 21.60 -11.15 5.73
N GLN A 41 22.00 -12.32 6.23
CA GLN A 41 21.48 -13.62 5.79
C GLN A 41 19.97 -13.72 6.12
N GLY A 42 19.19 -14.34 5.24
CA GLY A 42 17.74 -14.50 5.43
C GLY A 42 16.88 -13.33 4.93
N ALA A 43 17.48 -12.26 4.40
CA ALA A 43 16.76 -11.07 3.96
C ALA A 43 15.77 -11.37 2.83
N ASP A 44 16.18 -12.20 1.87
CA ASP A 44 15.38 -12.52 0.69
C ASP A 44 14.18 -13.38 1.05
N GLU A 45 14.35 -14.36 1.93
CA GLU A 45 13.28 -15.21 2.47
C GLU A 45 12.27 -14.38 3.27
N MET A 46 12.75 -13.45 4.10
CA MET A 46 11.88 -12.56 4.89
C MET A 46 11.08 -11.60 4.00
N LEU A 47 11.71 -11.05 2.96
CA LEU A 47 11.04 -10.22 1.95
C LEU A 47 10.04 -11.03 1.13
N PHE A 48 10.40 -12.24 0.72
CA PHE A 48 9.53 -13.13 -0.06
C PHE A 48 8.22 -13.47 0.66
N VAL A 49 8.25 -13.61 1.99
CA VAL A 49 7.04 -13.85 2.80
C VAL A 49 6.28 -12.55 3.08
N SER A 50 6.98 -11.48 3.44
CA SER A 50 6.33 -10.21 3.85
C SER A 50 5.68 -9.44 2.70
N LEU A 51 6.29 -9.46 1.51
CA LEU A 51 5.79 -8.76 0.33
C LEU A 51 4.37 -9.20 -0.09
N PRO A 52 4.05 -10.50 -0.28
CA PRO A 52 2.69 -10.91 -0.66
C PRO A 52 1.68 -10.78 0.49
N LEU A 53 2.13 -10.80 1.75
CA LEU A 53 1.24 -10.83 2.91
C LEU A 53 0.41 -9.54 3.05
N ILE A 54 1.02 -8.37 2.86
CA ILE A 54 0.32 -7.07 2.94
C ILE A 54 -0.78 -6.92 1.86
N PRO A 55 -0.50 -7.10 0.55
CA PRO A 55 -1.54 -7.02 -0.48
C PRO A 55 -2.57 -8.13 -0.33
N ALA A 56 -2.22 -9.32 0.16
CA ALA A 56 -3.20 -10.38 0.45
C ALA A 56 -4.19 -9.95 1.55
N ILE A 57 -3.71 -9.45 2.68
CA ILE A 57 -4.55 -8.98 3.79
C ILE A 57 -5.43 -7.81 3.34
N TYR A 58 -4.84 -6.84 2.62
CA TYR A 58 -5.59 -5.68 2.15
C TYR A 58 -6.63 -6.05 1.08
N SER A 59 -6.31 -6.99 0.18
CA SER A 59 -7.25 -7.53 -0.80
C SER A 59 -8.42 -8.23 -0.11
N ALA A 60 -8.14 -9.06 0.90
CA ALA A 60 -9.19 -9.72 1.68
C ALA A 60 -10.14 -8.70 2.34
N HIS A 61 -9.61 -7.61 2.90
CA HIS A 61 -10.45 -6.50 3.39
C HIS A 61 -11.27 -5.86 2.28
N PHE A 62 -10.65 -5.53 1.14
CA PHE A 62 -11.32 -4.89 0.01
C PHE A 62 -12.48 -5.74 -0.52
N PHE A 63 -12.28 -7.05 -0.69
CA PHE A 63 -13.32 -7.96 -1.15
C PHE A 63 -14.42 -8.18 -0.10
N SER A 64 -14.09 -8.09 1.19
CA SER A 64 -15.07 -8.17 2.30
C SER A 64 -16.03 -6.98 2.35
N LYS A 65 -15.73 -5.86 1.67
CA LYS A 65 -16.63 -4.70 1.61
C LYS A 65 -17.85 -4.98 0.72
N ARG A 66 -19.05 -4.77 1.27
CA ARG A 66 -20.33 -4.89 0.54
C ARG A 66 -20.44 -3.85 -0.57
N ASN A 67 -20.17 -2.58 -0.25
CA ASN A 67 -20.17 -1.48 -1.20
C ASN A 67 -18.73 -1.00 -1.40
N LYS A 68 -18.30 -0.88 -2.65
CA LYS A 68 -16.93 -0.48 -3.02
C LYS A 68 -17.01 0.89 -3.69
N ALA A 69 -16.54 1.93 -3.01
CA ALA A 69 -16.43 3.24 -3.65
C ALA A 69 -15.25 3.23 -4.62
N ILE A 70 -15.26 4.12 -5.61
CA ILE A 70 -14.12 4.27 -6.55
C ILE A 70 -12.81 4.55 -5.80
N LEU A 71 -12.87 5.30 -4.70
CA LEU A 71 -11.72 5.55 -3.83
C LEU A 71 -11.17 4.27 -3.18
N ASP A 72 -12.03 3.30 -2.84
CA ASP A 72 -11.58 2.01 -2.31
C ASP A 72 -10.82 1.21 -3.38
N ILE A 73 -11.27 1.27 -4.64
CA ILE A 73 -10.60 0.63 -5.78
C ILE A 73 -9.24 1.27 -5.99
N LEU A 74 -9.17 2.61 -6.00
CA LEU A 74 -7.90 3.33 -6.15
C LEU A 74 -6.92 2.99 -5.03
N LYS A 75 -7.39 2.95 -3.77
CA LYS A 75 -6.57 2.53 -2.61
C LYS A 75 -6.06 1.10 -2.74
N TRP A 76 -6.89 0.18 -3.23
CA TRP A 76 -6.49 -1.20 -3.47
C TRP A 76 -5.43 -1.30 -4.57
N CYS A 77 -5.62 -0.61 -5.70
CA CYS A 77 -4.62 -0.53 -6.76
C CYS A 77 -3.31 0.10 -6.27
N MET A 78 -3.37 1.15 -5.43
CA MET A 78 -2.20 1.80 -4.85
C MET A 78 -1.35 0.86 -3.99
N ILE A 79 -1.97 -0.16 -3.39
CA ILE A 79 -1.26 -1.18 -2.62
C ILE A 79 -0.75 -2.27 -3.55
N LEU A 80 -1.54 -2.74 -4.50
CA LEU A 80 -1.08 -3.80 -5.41
C LEU A 80 0.10 -3.39 -6.28
N PHE A 81 0.06 -2.18 -6.88
CA PHE A 81 1.06 -1.74 -7.84
C PHE A 81 2.52 -1.77 -7.32
N PRO A 82 2.85 -1.11 -6.20
CA PRO A 82 4.20 -1.15 -5.68
C PRO A 82 4.60 -2.56 -5.21
N PHE A 83 3.66 -3.38 -4.74
CA PHE A 83 3.97 -4.74 -4.29
C PHE A 83 4.15 -5.76 -5.43
N ILE A 84 3.74 -5.43 -6.66
CA ILE A 84 4.09 -6.18 -7.87
C ILE A 84 5.46 -5.74 -8.39
N LEU A 85 5.73 -4.42 -8.42
CA LEU A 85 6.96 -3.88 -8.99
C LEU A 85 8.18 -4.03 -8.06
N ALA A 86 7.99 -3.88 -6.74
CA ALA A 86 9.07 -3.98 -5.76
C ALA A 86 9.80 -5.33 -5.76
N PRO A 87 9.14 -6.50 -5.79
CA PRO A 87 9.87 -7.77 -5.91
C PRO A 87 10.62 -7.88 -7.23
N MET A 88 10.05 -7.40 -8.35
CA MET A 88 10.74 -7.42 -9.65
C MET A 88 12.06 -6.64 -9.61
N THR A 89 12.09 -5.50 -8.92
CA THR A 89 13.30 -4.68 -8.78
C THR A 89 14.24 -5.18 -7.69
N LEU A 90 13.73 -5.57 -6.52
CA LEU A 90 14.53 -6.03 -5.37
C LEU A 90 15.26 -7.35 -5.68
N PHE A 91 14.61 -8.26 -6.42
CA PHE A 91 15.20 -9.53 -6.83
C PHE A 91 15.89 -9.47 -8.19
N HIS A 92 15.99 -8.29 -8.82
CA HIS A 92 16.61 -8.08 -10.13
C HIS A 92 16.03 -9.02 -11.22
N TRP A 93 14.74 -9.36 -11.14
CA TRP A 93 14.10 -10.24 -12.11
C TRP A 93 13.87 -9.54 -13.46
N VAL A 94 13.66 -8.23 -13.43
CA VAL A 94 13.41 -7.41 -14.63
C VAL A 94 14.06 -6.04 -14.47
N ASP A 95 14.84 -5.63 -15.48
CA ASP A 95 15.34 -4.26 -15.60
C ASP A 95 14.23 -3.35 -16.10
N LEU A 96 13.51 -2.73 -15.17
CA LEU A 96 12.40 -1.84 -15.48
C LEU A 96 12.91 -0.43 -15.81
N PRO A 97 12.34 0.24 -16.83
CA PRO A 97 12.62 1.65 -17.09
C PRO A 97 12.34 2.52 -15.87
N VAL A 98 13.14 3.57 -15.67
CA VAL A 98 12.99 4.52 -14.54
C VAL A 98 11.58 5.11 -14.46
N LEU A 99 10.89 5.27 -15.58
CA LEU A 99 9.51 5.75 -15.61
C LEU A 99 8.55 4.76 -14.93
N VAL A 100 8.73 3.46 -15.17
CA VAL A 100 7.88 2.39 -14.61
C VAL A 100 8.10 2.26 -13.11
N THR A 101 9.35 2.35 -12.64
CA THR A 101 9.65 2.30 -11.20
C THR A 101 9.07 3.49 -10.43
N LYS A 102 8.89 4.63 -11.09
CA LYS A 102 8.23 5.83 -10.52
C LYS A 102 6.71 5.83 -10.64
N ALA A 103 6.11 4.92 -11.44
CA ALA A 103 4.66 4.88 -11.66
C ALA A 103 3.83 4.78 -10.36
N PRO A 104 4.20 3.98 -9.34
CA PRO A 104 3.44 3.93 -8.08
C PRO A 104 3.38 5.28 -7.36
N VAL A 105 4.44 6.10 -7.45
CA VAL A 105 4.48 7.43 -6.83
C VAL A 105 3.53 8.38 -7.53
N TYR A 106 3.52 8.37 -8.87
CA TYR A 106 2.57 9.18 -9.64
C TYR A 106 1.12 8.76 -9.37
N PHE A 107 0.88 7.44 -9.30
CA PHE A 107 -0.45 6.89 -9.00
C PHE A 107 -0.93 7.23 -7.58
N TYR A 108 -0.01 7.26 -6.60
CA TYR A 108 -0.27 7.75 -5.25
C TYR A 108 -0.75 9.19 -5.27
N TRP A 109 -0.03 10.08 -5.96
CA TRP A 109 -0.39 11.50 -6.03
C TRP A 109 -1.71 11.72 -6.76
N PHE A 110 -1.96 10.99 -7.85
CA PHE A 110 -3.23 11.02 -8.55
C PHE A 110 -4.39 10.65 -7.62
N THR A 111 -4.28 9.54 -6.89
CA THR A 111 -5.34 9.09 -5.97
C THR A 111 -5.53 10.07 -4.81
N PHE A 112 -4.45 10.67 -4.31
CA PHE A 112 -4.51 11.68 -3.27
C PHE A 112 -5.25 12.95 -3.75
N VAL A 113 -4.91 13.46 -4.94
CA VAL A 113 -5.61 14.62 -5.53
C VAL A 113 -7.08 14.28 -5.76
N PHE A 114 -7.38 13.09 -6.29
CA PHE A 114 -8.75 12.61 -6.47
C PHE A 114 -9.51 12.62 -5.14
N PHE A 115 -8.92 12.08 -4.07
CA PHE A 115 -9.49 12.11 -2.72
C PHE A 115 -9.83 13.53 -2.25
N ILE A 116 -8.90 14.48 -2.38
CA ILE A 116 -9.12 15.88 -1.98
C ILE A 116 -10.26 16.50 -2.79
N VAL A 117 -10.29 16.33 -4.10
CA VAL A 117 -11.35 16.89 -4.96
C VAL A 117 -12.72 16.31 -4.61
N THR A 118 -12.83 14.99 -4.40
CA THR A 118 -14.10 14.37 -4.01
C THR A 118 -14.57 14.90 -2.65
N ARG A 119 -13.68 14.98 -1.67
CA ARG A 119 -14.02 15.45 -0.31
C ARG A 119 -14.34 16.94 -0.23
N LEU A 120 -13.70 17.77 -1.05
CA LEU A 120 -14.05 19.19 -1.17
C LEU A 120 -15.44 19.37 -1.76
N LYS A 121 -15.82 18.58 -2.78
CA LYS A 121 -17.17 18.62 -3.37
C LYS A 121 -18.24 18.21 -2.37
N ASP A 122 -17.95 17.19 -1.56
CA ASP A 122 -18.87 16.69 -0.54
C ASP A 122 -18.91 17.56 0.73
N LYS A 123 -18.06 18.60 0.83
CA LYS A 123 -17.89 19.47 2.01
C LYS A 123 -17.51 18.73 3.31
N THR A 124 -17.01 17.50 3.21
CA THR A 124 -16.65 16.66 4.38
C THR A 124 -15.15 16.61 4.64
N LEU A 125 -14.36 17.57 4.15
CA LEU A 125 -12.89 17.51 4.24
C LEU A 125 -12.37 17.67 5.69
N PHE A 126 -13.11 18.39 6.54
CA PHE A 126 -12.72 18.74 7.93
C PHE A 126 -13.81 18.43 8.97
N LEU A 127 -14.89 17.76 8.56
CA LEU A 127 -16.00 17.41 9.45
C LEU A 127 -15.90 15.92 9.78
N ASP A 128 -15.05 15.60 10.75
CA ASP A 128 -15.12 14.38 11.57
C ASP A 128 -15.09 14.81 13.04
#